data_AF-A0A4V6A022-F1
#
_entry.id   AF-A0A4V6A022-F1
#
_cell.length_a   1.000
_cell.length_b   1.000
_cell.length_c   1.000
_cell.angle_alpha   90.00
_cell.angle_beta   90.00
_cell.angle_gamma   90.00
#
_symmetry.space_group_name_H-M   'P 1'
#
loop_
_entity.id
_entity.type
_entity.pdbx_description
1 polymer ?
#
loop_
_entity_poly.entity_id
_entity_poly.type
_entity_poly.pdbx_seq_one_letter_code
_entity_poly.pdbx_strand_id
1 'polypeptide(L)'
;MSLGALRRIHTKVRFKVPTSVINSFCSPEKSDHELLELSPGAREDDIKKAYQKALKKYHPWQYGASNDSEIRANWIERHLAYQSLMREEKTFRKRLKHCLENLYNYVGAALFMIGFYEAVRYVAKEGYRRLSYTSRYVGEERMKKMKAVPN
;
A
#
# COMPACT_ATOMS: atom_id res chain seq x y z
N MET A 1 20.31 30.55 -19.24
CA MET A 1 20.59 29.49 -18.24
C MET A 1 19.79 29.80 -16.98
N SER A 2 18.84 28.94 -16.60
CA SER A 2 17.81 29.28 -15.62
C SER A 2 18.22 29.00 -14.17
N LEU A 3 17.86 29.92 -13.27
CA LEU A 3 18.04 29.87 -11.82
C LEU A 3 17.42 28.62 -11.12
N GLY A 4 16.69 27.78 -11.86
CA GLY A 4 16.10 26.54 -11.35
C GLY A 4 17.10 25.41 -11.06
N ALA A 5 18.30 25.44 -11.65
CA ALA A 5 19.29 24.38 -11.46
C ALA A 5 20.05 24.47 -10.12
N LEU A 6 20.21 25.68 -9.57
CA LEU A 6 20.96 25.91 -8.33
C LEU A 6 20.21 25.46 -7.07
N ARG A 7 18.88 25.30 -7.12
CA ARG A 7 18.07 24.90 -5.96
C ARG A 7 18.16 23.41 -5.61
N ARG A 8 18.77 22.57 -6.46
CA ARG A 8 18.92 21.12 -6.21
C ARG A 8 20.18 20.73 -5.43
N ILE A 9 21.15 21.63 -5.28
CA ILE A 9 22.46 21.27 -4.71
C ILE A 9 22.46 21.34 -3.17
N HIS A 10 21.59 22.16 -2.55
CA HIS A 10 21.69 22.45 -1.11
C HIS A 10 20.91 21.56 -0.13
N THR A 11 20.15 20.54 -0.56
CA THR A 11 19.25 19.78 0.37
C THR A 11 19.57 18.31 0.57
N LYS A 12 20.75 17.82 0.17
CA LYS A 12 21.11 16.39 0.28
C LYS A 12 22.36 16.09 1.11
N VAL A 13 22.66 16.88 2.14
CA VAL A 13 23.52 16.39 3.22
C VAL A 13 22.68 15.46 4.10
N ARG A 14 22.55 14.19 3.68
CA ARG A 14 22.10 13.13 4.60
C ARG A 14 23.29 12.83 5.49
N PHE A 15 23.27 13.32 6.74
CA PHE A 15 24.15 12.81 7.78
C PHE A 15 23.90 11.31 7.89
N LYS A 16 24.79 10.52 7.30
CA LYS A 16 24.75 9.06 7.36
C LYS A 16 25.44 8.72 8.68
N VAL A 17 24.66 8.70 9.75
CA VAL A 17 25.17 8.26 11.06
C VAL A 17 25.63 6.81 10.88
N PRO A 18 26.90 6.48 11.16
CA PRO A 18 27.41 5.12 10.99
C PRO A 18 26.64 4.15 11.90
N THR A 19 26.19 3.04 11.33
CA THR A 19 25.37 2.02 12.01
C THR A 19 26.06 1.41 13.22
N SER A 20 27.40 1.42 13.26
CA SER A 20 28.19 0.99 14.41
C SER A 20 28.00 1.87 15.65
N VAL A 21 27.73 3.16 15.48
CA VAL A 21 27.42 4.09 16.58
C VAL A 21 25.99 3.87 17.07
N ILE A 22 25.06 3.54 16.18
CA ILE A 22 23.67 3.24 16.55
C ILE A 22 23.59 1.99 17.44
N ASN A 23 24.36 0.95 17.09
CA ASN A 23 24.38 -0.30 17.85
C ASN A 23 25.05 -0.18 19.23
N SER A 24 25.87 0.86 19.48
CA SER A 24 26.47 1.09 20.80
C SER A 24 25.56 1.87 21.76
N PHE A 25 24.50 2.52 21.27
CA PHE A 25 23.56 3.30 22.09
C PHE A 25 22.24 2.57 22.37
N CYS A 26 21.87 1.54 21.60
CA CYS A 26 20.71 0.70 21.92
C CYS A 26 21.08 -0.31 23.02
N SER A 27 20.75 -0.02 24.28
CA SER A 27 20.74 -1.04 25.33
C SER A 27 19.82 -2.19 24.91
N PRO A 28 20.28 -3.45 24.95
CA PRO A 28 19.51 -4.62 24.48
C PRO A 28 18.28 -4.95 25.35
N GLU A 29 18.04 -4.22 26.44
CA GLU A 29 17.02 -4.55 27.44
C GLU A 29 15.70 -3.77 27.28
N LYS A 30 15.67 -2.67 26.52
CA LYS A 30 14.47 -1.83 26.38
C LYS A 30 13.97 -1.83 24.94
N SER A 31 12.68 -2.12 24.75
CA SER A 31 12.07 -2.04 23.43
C SER A 31 11.92 -0.59 22.95
N ASP A 32 11.93 -0.34 21.64
CA ASP A 32 11.72 1.00 21.07
C ASP A 32 10.39 1.64 21.55
N HIS A 33 9.39 0.81 21.82
CA HIS A 33 8.11 1.21 22.39
C HIS A 33 8.24 1.68 23.84
N GLU A 34 9.02 0.96 24.66
CA GLU A 34 9.31 1.36 26.04
C GLU A 34 10.11 2.66 26.12
N LEU A 35 11.08 2.86 25.23
CA LEU A 35 11.87 4.11 25.16
C LEU A 35 10.99 5.35 24.90
N LEU A 36 9.88 5.18 24.18
CA LEU A 36 8.91 6.24 23.91
C LEU A 36 7.70 6.20 24.86
N GLU A 37 7.68 5.31 25.85
CA GLU A 37 6.58 5.13 26.81
C GLU A 37 5.24 4.87 26.09
N LEU A 38 5.28 4.04 25.04
CA LEU A 38 4.15 3.67 24.21
C LEU A 38 3.79 2.19 24.37
N SER A 39 2.51 1.88 24.18
CA SER A 39 2.07 0.50 24.04
C SER A 39 2.55 -0.10 22.71
N PRO A 40 2.83 -1.41 22.66
CA PRO A 40 3.06 -2.09 21.39
C PRO A 40 1.84 -1.92 20.48
N GLY A 41 2.07 -1.53 19.22
CA GLY A 41 1.00 -1.26 18.25
C GLY A 41 0.43 0.17 18.24
N ALA A 42 1.09 1.13 18.90
CA ALA A 42 0.73 2.54 18.79
C ALA A 42 0.71 3.05 17.33
N ARG A 43 -0.26 3.91 16.99
CA ARG A 43 -0.38 4.50 15.64
C ARG A 43 0.64 5.61 15.42
N GLU A 44 0.87 5.99 14.16
CA GLU A 44 1.77 7.10 13.78
C GLU A 44 1.57 8.36 14.61
N ASP A 45 0.31 8.73 14.83
CA ASP A 45 -0.05 9.97 15.52
C ASP A 45 0.33 9.90 17.00
N ASP A 46 0.23 8.73 17.60
CA ASP A 46 0.60 8.49 18.99
C ASP A 46 2.12 8.45 19.14
N ILE A 47 2.82 7.83 18.18
CA ILE A 47 4.29 7.84 18.08
C ILE A 47 4.81 9.28 17.98
N LYS A 48 4.21 10.10 17.10
CA LYS A 48 4.57 11.52 16.96
C LYS A 48 4.31 12.31 18.23
N LYS A 49 3.15 12.13 18.87
CA LYS A 49 2.79 12.82 20.11
C LYS A 49 3.74 12.45 21.25
N ALA A 50 4.05 11.17 21.42
CA ALA A 50 4.98 10.70 22.43
C ALA A 50 6.39 11.26 22.20
N TYR A 51 6.86 11.24 20.95
CA TYR A 51 8.14 11.83 20.60
C TYR A 51 8.18 13.36 20.85
N GLN A 52 7.09 14.08 20.54
CA GLN A 52 6.99 15.50 20.88
C GLN A 52 7.02 15.76 22.39
N LYS A 53 6.39 14.91 23.20
CA LYS A 53 6.47 14.99 24.67
C LYS A 53 7.90 14.72 25.15
N ALA A 54 8.57 13.72 24.59
CA ALA A 54 9.97 13.41 24.89
C ALA A 54 10.90 14.57 24.51
N LEU A 55 10.69 15.21 23.36
CA LEU A 55 11.45 16.39 22.95
C LEU A 55 11.31 17.54 23.95
N LYS A 56 10.12 17.81 24.46
CA LYS A 56 9.91 18.86 25.46
C LYS A 56 10.60 18.60 26.80
N LYS A 57 10.98 17.34 27.07
CA LYS A 57 11.56 16.89 28.34
C LYS A 57 13.07 16.63 28.23
N TYR A 58 13.60 16.32 27.05
CA TYR A 58 14.98 15.86 26.90
C TYR A 58 15.76 16.65 25.83
N HIS A 59 15.21 17.74 25.27
CA HIS A 59 15.93 18.47 24.24
C HIS A 59 17.12 19.22 24.86
N PRO A 60 18.36 19.01 24.36
CA PRO A 60 19.58 19.51 25.01
C PRO A 60 19.63 21.04 25.13
N TRP A 61 18.92 21.76 24.27
CA TRP A 61 18.80 23.23 24.34
C TRP A 61 18.16 23.73 25.66
N GLN A 62 17.35 22.92 26.32
CA GLN A 62 16.65 23.31 27.55
C GLN A 62 17.55 23.27 28.80
N TYR A 63 18.69 22.59 28.75
CA TYR A 63 19.47 22.22 29.94
C TYR A 63 20.82 22.96 30.08
N GLY A 64 21.18 23.83 29.14
CA GLY A 64 22.44 24.58 29.17
C GLY A 64 23.68 23.69 29.13
N ALA A 65 24.86 24.26 29.37
CA ALA A 65 26.15 23.58 29.18
C ALA A 65 26.54 22.58 30.29
N SER A 66 25.77 22.45 31.37
CA SER A 66 26.22 21.82 32.62
C SER A 66 25.80 20.35 32.82
N ASN A 67 25.00 19.74 31.93
CA ASN A 67 24.57 18.34 32.10
C ASN A 67 24.39 17.59 30.77
N ASP A 68 25.44 17.65 29.97
CA ASP A 68 25.29 17.69 28.52
C ASP A 68 25.48 16.31 27.86
N SER A 69 26.16 15.34 28.50
CA SER A 69 26.41 14.01 27.92
C SER A 69 25.22 13.05 28.04
N GLU A 70 24.66 12.89 29.24
CA GLU A 70 23.57 11.95 29.50
C GLU A 70 22.24 12.39 28.86
N ILE A 71 21.94 13.69 28.89
CA ILE A 71 20.73 14.23 28.25
C ILE A 71 20.82 14.06 26.73
N ARG A 72 22.00 14.29 26.15
CA ARG A 72 22.23 14.03 24.72
C ARG A 72 22.11 12.54 24.38
N ALA A 73 22.68 11.65 25.19
CA ALA A 73 22.55 10.21 24.97
C ALA A 73 21.07 9.77 25.00
N ASN A 74 20.33 10.16 26.04
CA ASN A 74 18.89 9.88 26.16
C ASN A 74 18.07 10.46 25.00
N TRP A 75 18.42 11.66 24.53
CA TRP A 75 17.76 12.27 23.37
C TRP A 75 18.05 11.50 22.08
N ILE A 76 19.31 11.09 21.85
CA ILE A 76 19.72 10.30 20.68
C ILE A 76 18.99 8.96 20.68
N GLU A 77 18.95 8.25 21.81
CA GLU A 77 18.26 6.96 21.93
C GLU A 77 16.77 7.07 21.60
N ARG A 78 16.07 8.04 22.22
CA ARG A 78 14.64 8.27 21.92
C ARG A 78 14.39 8.72 20.49
N HIS A 79 15.32 9.47 19.89
CA HIS A 79 15.26 9.86 18.49
C HIS A 79 15.42 8.66 17.54
N LEU A 80 16.35 7.76 17.83
CA LEU A 80 16.58 6.54 17.07
C LEU A 80 15.37 5.60 17.15
N ALA A 81 14.82 5.39 18.36
CA ALA A 81 13.60 4.62 18.56
C ALA A 81 12.43 5.20 17.73
N TYR A 82 12.25 6.53 17.74
CA TYR A 82 11.23 7.18 16.91
C TYR A 82 11.45 6.93 15.42
N GLN A 83 12.68 7.04 14.92
CA GLN A 83 12.98 6.78 13.51
C GLN A 83 12.72 5.32 13.12
N SER A 84 13.04 4.38 14.01
CA SER A 84 12.80 2.94 13.85
C SER A 84 11.29 2.67 13.70
N LEU A 85 10.49 3.06 14.70
CA LEU A 85 9.04 2.87 14.70
C LEU A 85 8.35 3.54 13.51
N MET A 86 8.75 4.78 13.17
CA MET A 86 8.19 5.48 12.00
C MET A 86 8.54 4.81 10.68
N ARG A 87 9.69 4.12 10.59
CA ARG A 87 10.06 3.36 9.40
C ARG A 87 9.21 2.09 9.30
N GLU A 88 9.05 1.37 10.40
CA GLU A 88 8.22 0.16 10.45
C GLU A 88 6.77 0.48 10.08
N GLU A 89 6.20 1.53 10.67
CA GLU A 89 4.81 1.94 10.46
C GLU A 89 4.57 2.37 8.99
N LYS A 90 5.53 3.08 8.37
CA LYS A 90 5.50 3.37 6.93
C LYS A 90 5.58 2.12 6.06
N THR A 91 6.42 1.15 6.40
CA THR A 91 6.50 -0.11 5.64
C THR A 91 5.23 -0.94 5.78
N PHE A 92 4.62 -0.95 6.97
CA PHE A 92 3.35 -1.61 7.23
C PHE A 92 2.21 -0.98 6.43
N ARG A 93 2.08 0.35 6.44
CA ARG A 93 1.08 1.06 5.61
C ARG A 93 1.26 0.78 4.12
N LYS A 94 2.50 0.76 3.63
CA LYS A 94 2.79 0.41 2.23
C LYS A 94 2.34 -1.01 1.91
N ARG A 95 2.65 -1.98 2.78
CA ARG A 95 2.22 -3.37 2.63
C ARG A 95 0.70 -3.50 2.64
N LEU A 96 0.01 -2.84 3.56
CA LEU A 96 -1.45 -2.81 3.61
C LEU A 96 -2.05 -2.22 2.34
N LYS A 97 -1.54 -1.08 1.89
CA LYS A 97 -2.01 -0.44 0.65
C LYS A 97 -1.84 -1.36 -0.55
N HIS A 98 -0.67 -2.00 -0.67
CA HIS A 98 -0.41 -2.96 -1.75
C HIS A 98 -1.34 -4.18 -1.69
N CYS A 99 -1.60 -4.71 -0.48
CA CYS A 99 -2.55 -5.81 -0.28
C CYS A 99 -3.98 -5.42 -0.71
N LEU A 100 -4.44 -4.23 -0.31
CA LEU A 100 -5.76 -3.71 -0.67
C LEU A 100 -5.90 -3.44 -2.17
N GLU A 101 -4.87 -2.88 -2.81
CA GLU A 101 -4.84 -2.69 -4.27
C GLU A 101 -4.91 -4.03 -5.01
N ASN A 102 -4.18 -5.04 -4.55
CA ASN A 102 -4.23 -6.39 -5.14
C ASN A 102 -5.61 -7.03 -4.97
N LEU A 103 -6.23 -6.89 -3.79
CA LEU A 103 -7.59 -7.38 -3.54
C LEU A 103 -8.61 -6.69 -4.45
N TYR A 104 -8.53 -5.36 -4.58
CA TYR A 104 -9.42 -4.59 -5.45
C TYR A 104 -9.29 -5.02 -6.91
N ASN A 105 -8.06 -5.20 -7.40
CA ASN A 105 -7.80 -5.68 -8.76
C ASN A 105 -8.40 -7.08 -8.98
N TYR A 106 -8.30 -7.96 -7.98
CA TYR A 106 -8.88 -9.31 -8.05
C TYR A 106 -10.40 -9.29 -8.09
N VAL A 107 -11.04 -8.52 -7.21
CA VAL A 107 -12.51 -8.36 -7.19
C VAL A 107 -13.00 -7.72 -8.48
N GLY A 108 -12.31 -6.67 -8.97
CA GLY A 108 -12.62 -6.03 -10.24
C GLY A 108 -12.53 -7.00 -11.42
N ALA A 109 -11.48 -7.82 -11.48
CA ALA A 109 -11.32 -8.84 -12.52
C ALA A 109 -12.42 -9.92 -12.42
N ALA A 110 -12.77 -10.36 -11.22
CA ALA A 110 -13.83 -11.34 -11.02
C ALA A 110 -15.20 -10.81 -11.50
N LEU A 111 -15.55 -9.57 -11.12
CA LEU A 111 -16.77 -8.92 -11.57
C LEU A 111 -16.79 -8.73 -13.10
N PHE A 112 -15.66 -8.35 -13.69
CA PHE A 112 -15.50 -8.27 -15.14
C PHE A 112 -15.75 -9.64 -15.80
N MET A 113 -15.17 -10.71 -15.29
CA MET A 113 -15.36 -12.06 -15.83
C MET A 113 -16.79 -12.56 -15.71
N ILE A 114 -17.48 -12.22 -14.61
CA ILE A 114 -18.91 -12.54 -14.43
C ILE A 114 -19.75 -11.81 -15.48
N GLY A 115 -19.54 -10.49 -15.65
CA GLY A 115 -20.24 -9.70 -16.66
C GLY A 115 -19.94 -10.17 -18.09
N PHE A 116 -18.68 -10.52 -18.37
CA PHE A 116 -18.26 -11.07 -19.66
C PHE A 116 -18.92 -12.43 -19.94
N TYR A 117 -18.98 -13.31 -18.94
CA TYR A 117 -19.65 -14.61 -19.05
C TYR A 117 -21.14 -14.45 -19.36
N GLU A 118 -21.84 -13.55 -18.67
CA GLU A 118 -23.25 -13.22 -18.95
C GLU A 118 -23.45 -12.72 -20.39
N ALA A 119 -22.55 -11.85 -20.88
CA ALA A 119 -22.59 -11.35 -22.25
C ALA A 119 -22.40 -12.47 -23.29
N VAL A 120 -21.40 -13.34 -23.10
CA VAL A 120 -21.17 -14.50 -23.98
C VAL A 120 -22.37 -15.43 -23.97
N ARG A 121 -22.93 -15.71 -22.78
CA ARG A 121 -24.12 -16.54 -22.61
C ARG A 121 -25.33 -15.96 -23.35
N TYR A 122 -25.52 -14.64 -23.31
CA TYR A 122 -26.59 -13.95 -24.03
C TYR A 122 -26.43 -14.08 -25.55
N VAL A 123 -25.22 -13.84 -26.07
CA VAL A 123 -24.91 -13.98 -27.50
C VAL A 123 -25.10 -15.41 -27.98
N ALA A 124 -24.64 -16.40 -27.22
CA ALA A 124 -24.82 -17.81 -27.54
C ALA A 124 -26.31 -18.21 -27.59
N LYS A 125 -27.11 -17.72 -26.63
CA LYS A 125 -28.55 -17.95 -26.59
C LYS A 125 -29.26 -17.37 -27.81
N GLU A 126 -28.88 -16.16 -28.22
CA GLU A 126 -29.45 -15.50 -29.40
C GLU A 126 -29.03 -16.18 -30.70
N GLY A 127 -27.76 -16.58 -30.82
CA GLY A 127 -27.25 -17.36 -31.95
C GLY A 127 -27.99 -18.71 -32.10
N TYR A 128 -28.20 -19.41 -30.98
CA TYR A 128 -28.93 -20.69 -30.98
C TYR A 128 -30.39 -20.51 -31.43
N ARG A 129 -31.07 -19.45 -30.98
CA ARG A 129 -32.42 -19.11 -31.46
C ARG A 129 -32.43 -18.92 -32.97
N ARG A 130 -31.52 -18.11 -33.52
CA ARG A 130 -31.45 -17.86 -34.97
C ARG A 130 -31.19 -19.15 -35.77
N LEU A 131 -30.27 -20.00 -35.33
CA LEU A 131 -30.00 -21.32 -35.93
C LEU A 131 -31.24 -22.24 -35.90
N SER A 132 -31.99 -22.23 -34.80
CA SER A 132 -33.22 -23.03 -34.70
C SER A 132 -34.32 -22.54 -35.66
N TYR A 133 -34.43 -21.22 -35.87
CA TYR A 133 -35.38 -20.66 -36.84
C TYR A 133 -34.99 -20.97 -38.29
N THR A 134 -33.72 -20.80 -38.64
CA THR A 134 -33.26 -21.07 -40.01
C THR A 134 -33.39 -22.55 -40.37
N SER A 135 -33.03 -23.45 -39.46
CA SER A 135 -33.18 -24.90 -39.69
C SER A 135 -34.65 -25.32 -39.89
N ARG A 136 -35.59 -24.75 -39.13
CA ARG A 136 -37.03 -24.96 -39.35
C ARG A 136 -37.48 -24.44 -40.72
N TYR A 137 -37.12 -23.21 -41.07
CA TYR A 137 -37.49 -22.60 -42.35
C TYR A 137 -36.98 -23.42 -43.54
N VAL A 138 -35.72 -23.85 -43.51
CA VAL A 138 -35.13 -24.70 -44.56
C VAL A 138 -35.84 -26.06 -44.65
N GLY A 139 -36.24 -26.64 -43.52
CA GLY A 139 -37.02 -27.88 -43.48
C GLY A 139 -38.38 -27.73 -44.16
N GLU A 140 -39.11 -26.65 -43.86
CA GLU A 140 -40.41 -26.37 -44.47
C GLU A 140 -40.32 -26.13 -45.98
N GLU A 141 -39.32 -25.36 -46.44
CA GLU A 141 -39.03 -25.15 -47.85
C GLU A 141 -38.76 -26.47 -48.61
N ARG A 142 -37.96 -27.37 -48.01
CA ARG A 142 -37.70 -28.70 -48.60
C ARG A 142 -38.98 -29.54 -48.71
N MET A 143 -39.82 -29.54 -47.68
CA MET A 143 -41.09 -30.27 -47.67
C MET A 143 -42.07 -29.75 -48.73
N LYS A 144 -42.11 -28.43 -48.96
CA LYS A 144 -42.93 -27.84 -50.02
C LYS A 144 -42.46 -28.29 -51.41
N LYS A 145 -41.15 -28.30 -51.66
CA LYS A 145 -40.59 -28.77 -52.94
C LYS A 145 -40.89 -30.24 -53.22
N MET A 146 -40.80 -31.10 -52.20
CA MET A 146 -41.11 -32.53 -52.36
C MET A 146 -42.56 -32.80 -52.74
N LYS A 147 -43.51 -32.01 -52.22
CA LYS A 147 -44.94 -32.14 -52.55
C LYS A 147 -45.32 -31.63 -53.94
N ALA A 148 -44.47 -30.79 -54.55
CA ALA A 148 -44.74 -30.16 -55.84
C ALA A 148 -44.24 -30.97 -57.05
N VAL A 149 -43.56 -32.11 -56.82
CA VAL A 149 -43.15 -33.00 -57.91
C VAL A 149 -44.34 -33.91 -58.26
N PRO A 150 -44.95 -33.79 -59.45
CA PRO A 150 -45.99 -34.70 -59.88
C PRO A 150 -45.42 -36.10 -60.12
N ASN A 151 -46.17 -37.13 -59.72
CA ASN A 151 -45.84 -38.54 -59.95
C ASN A 151 -45.88 -38.90 -61.44
#